data_AF-C5IM53-F1
#
_entry.id   AF-C5IM53-F1
#
_cell.length_a   1.000
_cell.length_b   1.000
_cell.length_c   1.000
_cell.angle_alpha   90.00
_cell.angle_beta   90.00
_cell.angle_gamma   90.00
#
_symmetry.space_group_name_H-M   'P 1'
#
loop_
_entity.id
_entity.type
_entity.pdbx_description
1 polymer ?
#
loop_
_entity_poly.entity_id
_entity_poly.type
_entity_poly.pdbx_seq_one_letter_code
_entity_poly.pdbx_strand_id
1 'polypeptide(L)' 'PLTEILWKKQKDKVAERENSEFRAFSSFKNRVYLDTVSGSLTIYNLTLSDEDEYEMESPNI' A
#
# COMPACT_ATOMS: atom_id res chain seq x y z
N PRO A 1 15.95 -3.50 2.86
CA PRO A 1 14.87 -2.63 2.32
C PRO A 1 14.19 -3.33 1.15
N LEU A 2 12.86 -3.39 1.15
CA LEU A 2 12.13 -3.98 0.03
C LEU A 2 12.23 -3.03 -1.17
N THR A 3 12.73 -3.54 -2.30
CA THR A 3 12.90 -2.77 -3.54
C THR A 3 11.56 -2.51 -4.23
N GLU A 4 10.64 -3.46 -4.11
CA GLU A 4 9.32 -3.43 -4.69
C GLU A 4 8.30 -3.89 -3.65
N ILE A 5 7.20 -3.13 -3.52
CA ILE A 5 6.08 -3.45 -2.63
C ILE A 5 4.80 -3.07 -3.35
N LEU A 6 3.80 -3.95 -3.34
CA LEU A 6 2.47 -3.64 -3.81
C LEU A 6 1.43 -4.02 -2.75
N TRP A 7 0.61 -3.06 -2.35
CA TRP A 7 -0.56 -3.28 -1.53
C TRP A 7 -1.83 -3.25 -2.36
N LYS A 8 -2.72 -4.20 -2.13
CA LYS A 8 -4.04 -4.29 -2.74
C LYS A 8 -5.13 -4.35 -1.67
N LYS A 9 -6.29 -3.80 -2.00
CA LYS A 9 -7.57 -4.03 -1.33
C LYS A 9 -8.38 -4.88 -2.28
N GLN A 10 -8.61 -6.14 -1.94
CA GLN A 10 -9.07 -7.15 -2.90
C GLN A 10 -8.18 -7.15 -4.17
N LYS A 11 -8.71 -6.70 -5.32
CA LYS A 11 -8.00 -6.65 -6.61
C LYS A 11 -7.47 -5.26 -6.97
N ASP A 12 -7.86 -4.24 -6.21
CA ASP A 12 -7.54 -2.84 -6.51
C ASP A 12 -6.24 -2.42 -5.82
N LYS A 13 -5.37 -1.73 -6.57
CA LYS A 13 -4.14 -1.17 -6.01
C LYS A 13 -4.46 -0.11 -4.95
N VAL A 14 -3.75 -0.17 -3.83
CA VAL A 14 -3.82 0.79 -2.73
C VAL A 14 -2.60 1.71 -2.77
N ALA A 15 -1.42 1.10 -2.71
CA ALA A 15 -0.15 1.79 -2.78
C ALA A 15 0.92 0.87 -3.37
N GLU A 16 1.88 1.44 -4.09
CA GLU A 16 3.03 0.70 -4.59
C GLU A 16 4.32 1.49 -4.36
N ARG A 17 5.40 0.73 -4.21
CA ARG A 17 6.76 1.22 -4.36
C ARG A 17 7.42 0.43 -5.48
N GLU A 18 7.93 1.14 -6.48
CA GLU A 18 8.68 0.55 -7.59
C GLU A 18 9.85 1.50 -7.92
N ASN A 19 11.07 0.98 -8.08
CA ASN A 19 12.25 1.78 -8.43
C ASN A 19 12.47 3.01 -7.51
N SER A 20 12.20 2.86 -6.21
CA SER A 20 12.22 3.95 -5.20
C SER A 20 11.16 5.03 -5.35
N GLU A 21 10.26 4.94 -6.33
CA GLU A 21 9.09 5.81 -6.43
C GLU A 21 7.91 5.23 -5.63
N PHE A 22 7.25 6.09 -4.87
CA PHE A 22 6.04 5.74 -4.13
C PHE A 22 4.82 6.32 -4.83
N ARG A 23 3.76 5.51 -4.97
CA ARG A 23 2.48 5.94 -5.55
C ARG A 23 1.32 5.39 -4.74
N ALA A 24 0.35 6.25 -4.44
CA ALA A 24 -0.93 5.87 -3.85
C ALA A 24 -2.06 6.02 -4.89
N PHE A 25 -3.06 5.16 -4.79
CA PHE A 25 -4.13 5.06 -5.77
C PHE A 25 -5.50 5.45 -5.20
N SER A 26 -6.44 5.80 -6.08
CA SER A 26 -7.85 6.00 -5.75
C SER A 26 -8.08 6.88 -4.51
N SER A 27 -8.93 6.43 -3.57
CA SER A 27 -9.26 7.11 -2.32
C SER A 27 -8.12 7.10 -1.29
N PHE A 28 -7.02 6.39 -1.55
CA PHE A 28 -5.88 6.28 -0.63
C PHE A 28 -4.86 7.41 -0.82
N LYS A 29 -4.95 8.18 -1.90
CA LYS A 29 -4.10 9.37 -2.12
C LYS A 29 -4.16 10.31 -0.92
N ASN A 30 -2.99 10.72 -0.44
CA ASN A 30 -2.81 11.58 0.74
C ASN A 30 -3.33 11.00 2.07
N ARG A 31 -3.68 9.71 2.11
CA ARG A 31 -4.15 9.02 3.32
C ARG A 31 -3.34 7.78 3.67
N VAL A 32 -2.19 7.56 3.03
CA VAL A 32 -1.36 6.39 3.32
C VAL A 32 0.10 6.74 3.53
N TYR A 33 0.76 5.94 4.38
CA TYR A 33 2.20 5.91 4.54
C TYR A 33 2.67 4.46 4.38
N LEU A 34 3.74 4.26 3.60
CA LEU A 34 4.35 2.96 3.38
C LEU A 34 5.75 2.96 3.98
N ASP A 35 5.96 2.13 5.01
CA ASP A 35 7.30 1.88 5.53
C ASP A 35 8.07 0.99 4.55
N THR A 36 9.04 1.60 3.89
CA THR A 36 9.86 0.96 2.86
C THR A 36 10.87 -0.07 3.39
N VAL A 37 11.07 -0.12 4.70
CA VAL A 37 11.95 -1.11 5.34
C VAL A 37 11.19 -2.39 5.61
N SER A 38 10.04 -2.30 6.29
CA SER A 38 9.23 -3.47 6.69
C SER A 38 8.18 -3.89 5.66
N GLY A 39 7.76 -2.98 4.77
CA GLY A 39 6.60 -3.18 3.89
C GLY A 39 5.26 -2.78 4.53
N SER A 40 5.26 -2.36 5.80
CA SER A 40 4.02 -2.04 6.54
C SER A 40 3.29 -0.84 5.94
N LEU A 41 1.98 -0.98 5.72
CA LEU A 41 1.09 0.09 5.28
C LEU A 41 0.32 0.68 6.47
N THR A 42 0.33 2.00 6.60
CA THR A 42 -0.56 2.75 7.50
C THR A 42 -1.57 3.51 6.68
N ILE A 43 -2.87 3.37 7.02
CA ILE A 43 -3.98 4.11 6.40
C ILE A 43 -4.54 5.10 7.43
N TYR A 44 -4.58 6.38 7.07
CA TYR A 44 -5.10 7.48 7.88
C TYR A 44 -6.54 7.83 7.51
N ASN A 45 -7.26 8.43 8.46
CA ASN A 45 -8.65 8.90 8.28
C ASN A 45 -9.53 7.80 7.69
N LEU A 46 -9.61 6.65 8.38
CA LEU A 46 -10.39 5.50 7.95
C LEU A 46 -11.86 5.88 7.74
N THR A 47 -12.45 5.33 6.69
CA THR A 47 -13.89 5.41 6.40
C THR A 47 -14.49 4.01 6.35
N LEU A 48 -15.83 3.90 6.38
CA LEU A 48 -16.50 2.60 6.25
C LEU A 48 -16.18 1.88 4.93
N SER A 49 -15.82 2.61 3.87
CA SER A 49 -15.43 1.98 2.59
C SER A 49 -14.04 1.34 2.63
N ASP A 50 -13.23 1.66 3.64
CA ASP A 50 -11.90 1.08 3.81
C ASP A 50 -11.97 -0.33 4.44
N GLU A 51 -13.12 -0.77 4.97
CA GLU A 51 -13.33 -2.13 5.48
C GLU A 51 -13.23 -3.16 4.35
N ASP A 52 -12.19 -4.00 4.39
CA ASP A 52 -11.97 -5.10 3.45
C ASP A 52 -10.74 -5.94 3.82
N GLU A 53 -10.48 -6.98 3.02
CA GLU A 53 -9.21 -7.70 3.02
C GLU A 53 -8.13 -6.97 2.20
N TYR A 54 -6.93 -6.89 2.78
CA TYR A 54 -5.77 -6.27 2.17
C TYR A 54 -4.64 -7.28 2.05
N GLU A 55 -4.00 -7.28 0.89
CA GLU A 55 -2.90 -8.18 0.57
C GLU A 55 -1.66 -7.37 0.19
N MET A 56 -0.50 -7.89 0.60
CA MET A 56 0.80 -7.33 0.26
C MET A 56 1.57 -8.31 -0.61
N GLU A 57 2.12 -7.82 -1.71
CA GLU A 57 3.00 -8.56 -2.62
C GLU A 57 4.39 -7.92 -2.63
N SER A 58 5.42 -8.75 -2.62
CA SER A 58 6.82 -8.35 -2.79
C SER A 58 7.61 -9.52 -3.36
N PRO A 59 8.56 -9.30 -4.30
CA PRO A 59 9.37 -10.38 -4.86
C PRO A 59 10.25 -11.12 -3.84
N ASN A 60 10.47 -10.53 -2.66
CA ASN A 60 11.41 -10.99 -1.65
C ASN A 60 10.72 -11.55 -0.39
N ILE A 61 9.43 -11.87 -0.46
CA ILE A 61 8.63 -12.46 0.64
C ILE A 61 8.11 -13.83 0.21
#